data_AF-A0A413RLS2-F1
#
_entry.id   AF-A0A413RLS2-F1
#
_cell.length_a   1.000
_cell.length_b   1.000
_cell.length_c   1.000
_cell.angle_alpha   90.00
_cell.angle_beta   90.00
_cell.angle_gamma   90.00
#
_symmetry.space_group_name_H-M   'P 1'
#
loop_
_entity.id
_entity.type
_entity.pdbx_description
1 polymer ?
#
loop_
_entity_poly.entity_id
_entity_poly.type
_entity_poly.pdbx_seq_one_letter_code
_entity_poly.pdbx_strand_id
1 'polypeptide(L)'
;MANREIPEHVPLRPTGDVPVIVRVVWTDGTEEWRPARAVRWTSTHVMVAWRDDERDPRSERHEWLRAGDVARSVSWLVPPERTGR
;
A
#
# COMPACT_ATOMS: atom_id res chain seq x y z
N MET A 1 -13.23 2.38 -4.55
CA MET A 1 -12.81 2.32 -3.14
C MET A 1 -13.17 3.61 -2.46
N ALA A 2 -13.68 3.53 -1.23
CA ALA A 2 -14.16 4.66 -0.46
C ALA A 2 -13.03 5.48 0.19
N ASN A 3 -11.89 4.86 0.53
CA ASN A 3 -10.75 5.52 1.16
C ASN A 3 -9.67 6.03 0.18
N ARG A 4 -10.00 6.09 -1.11
CA ARG A 4 -9.10 6.70 -2.11
C ARG A 4 -9.03 8.21 -1.85
N GLU A 5 -7.83 8.75 -1.70
CA GLU A 5 -7.61 10.17 -1.50
C GLU A 5 -6.35 10.66 -2.22
N ILE A 6 -6.50 11.62 -3.14
CA ILE A 6 -5.38 12.18 -3.90
C ILE A 6 -4.76 13.34 -3.10
N PRO A 7 -3.44 13.36 -2.85
CA PRO A 7 -2.79 14.48 -2.17
C PRO A 7 -2.81 15.74 -3.03
N GLU A 8 -2.83 16.92 -2.39
CA GLU A 8 -2.78 18.22 -3.07
C GLU A 8 -1.58 18.36 -4.02
N HIS A 9 -0.42 17.82 -3.61
CA HIS A 9 0.82 17.90 -4.36
C HIS A 9 1.36 16.49 -4.62
N VAL A 10 1.41 16.11 -5.90
CA VAL A 10 1.90 14.80 -6.34
C VAL A 10 3.36 14.92 -6.81
N PRO A 11 4.30 14.12 -6.26
CA PRO A 11 5.66 14.05 -6.78
C PRO A 11 5.65 13.63 -8.26
N LEU A 12 6.51 14.20 -9.10
CA LEU A 12 6.52 13.88 -10.53
C LEU A 12 7.15 12.51 -10.84
N ARG A 13 8.17 12.12 -10.06
CA ARG A 13 8.90 10.86 -10.25
C ARG A 13 8.44 9.81 -9.24
N PRO A 14 8.49 8.51 -9.58
CA PRO A 14 8.36 7.43 -8.59
C PRO A 14 9.34 7.63 -7.44
N THR A 15 8.90 7.31 -6.22
CA THR A 15 9.75 7.45 -5.02
C THR A 15 10.33 6.11 -4.58
N GLY A 16 9.76 4.98 -5.01
CA GLY A 16 10.29 3.65 -4.71
C GLY A 16 9.49 2.52 -5.35
N ASP A 17 9.74 1.31 -4.85
CA ASP A 17 8.99 0.09 -5.15
C ASP A 17 9.06 -0.85 -3.93
N VAL A 18 8.30 -0.49 -2.88
CA VAL A 18 8.44 -1.11 -1.54
C VAL A 18 7.24 -2.01 -1.26
N PRO A 19 7.41 -3.28 -0.85
CA PRO A 19 6.29 -4.14 -0.48
C PRO A 19 5.56 -3.61 0.76
N VAL A 20 4.24 -3.52 0.67
CA VAL A 20 3.35 -3.02 1.71
C VAL A 20 2.09 -3.87 1.79
N ILE A 21 1.39 -3.78 2.93
CA ILE A 21 0.02 -4.26 3.12
C ILE A 21 -0.88 -3.02 3.22
N VAL A 22 -1.93 -2.96 2.41
CA VAL A 22 -2.80 -1.77 2.30
C VAL A 22 -4.21 -2.07 2.76
N ARG A 23 -4.82 -1.14 3.48
CA ARG A 23 -6.22 -1.18 3.86
C ARG A 23 -7.07 -0.64 2.71
N VAL A 24 -7.94 -1.48 2.19
CA VAL A 24 -8.90 -1.16 1.15
C VAL A 24 -10.27 -1.07 1.79
N VAL A 25 -10.92 0.08 1.67
CA VAL A 25 -12.33 0.23 2.03
C VAL A 25 -13.13 0.27 0.73
N TRP A 26 -13.99 -0.72 0.52
CA TRP A 26 -14.88 -0.81 -0.62
C TRP A 26 -16.08 0.14 -0.45
N THR A 27 -16.79 0.43 -1.54
CA THR A 27 -17.91 1.40 -1.53
C THR A 27 -19.12 0.91 -0.72
N ASP A 28 -19.23 -0.39 -0.49
CA ASP A 28 -20.21 -1.02 0.38
C ASP A 28 -19.79 -0.99 1.87
N GLY A 29 -18.61 -0.44 2.19
CA GLY A 29 -18.04 -0.40 3.53
C GLY A 29 -17.21 -1.63 3.91
N THR A 30 -17.10 -2.63 3.04
CA THR A 30 -16.25 -3.81 3.30
C THR A 30 -14.79 -3.39 3.40
N GLU A 31 -14.09 -3.86 4.43
CA GLU A 31 -12.65 -3.62 4.62
C GLU A 31 -11.84 -4.87 4.32
N GLU A 32 -10.74 -4.70 3.60
CA GLU A 32 -9.80 -5.76 3.24
C GLU A 32 -8.36 -5.26 3.40
N TRP A 33 -7.45 -6.12 3.86
CA TRP A 33 -6.02 -5.87 3.81
C TRP A 33 -5.39 -6.71 2.71
N ARG A 34 -4.70 -6.06 1.75
CA ARG A 34 -4.13 -6.76 0.60
C ARG A 34 -2.67 -6.39 0.34
N PRO A 35 -1.88 -7.30 -0.28
CA PRO A 35 -0.51 -6.98 -0.68
C PRO A 35 -0.48 -5.96 -1.81
N ALA A 36 0.46 -5.03 -1.73
CA ALA A 36 0.70 -4.01 -2.75
C ALA A 36 2.17 -3.55 -2.73
N ARG A 37 2.50 -2.61 -3.62
CA ARG A 37 3.79 -1.94 -3.70
C ARG A 37 3.61 -0.44 -3.51
N ALA A 38 4.32 0.19 -2.59
CA ALA A 38 4.38 1.64 -2.48
C ALA A 38 5.34 2.18 -3.55
N VAL A 39 4.79 2.91 -4.52
CA VAL A 39 5.53 3.37 -5.71
C VAL A 39 5.84 4.88 -5.70
N ARG A 40 5.07 5.64 -4.92
CA ARG A 40 5.25 7.09 -4.74
C ARG A 40 4.65 7.52 -3.41
N TRP A 41 5.16 8.58 -2.77
CA TRP A 41 4.57 9.06 -1.52
C TRP A 41 4.86 10.55 -1.25
N THR A 42 3.98 11.15 -0.44
CA THR A 42 4.18 12.44 0.24
C THR A 42 4.38 12.19 1.73
N SER A 43 4.37 13.24 2.56
CA SER A 43 4.34 13.09 4.02
C SER A 43 3.02 12.50 4.55
N THR A 44 1.94 12.53 3.76
CA THR A 44 0.58 12.18 4.23
C THR A 44 -0.10 11.09 3.41
N HIS A 45 0.37 10.83 2.19
CA HIS A 45 -0.25 9.88 1.26
C HIS A 45 0.78 8.99 0.59
N VAL A 46 0.36 7.78 0.23
CA VAL A 46 1.16 6.82 -0.50
C VAL A 46 0.36 6.36 -1.72
N MET A 47 0.98 6.45 -2.90
CA MET A 47 0.50 5.78 -4.09
C MET A 47 0.96 4.34 -4.02
N VAL A 48 -0.01 3.44 -4.07
CA VAL A 48 0.21 2.02 -4.04
C VAL A 48 -0.21 1.40 -5.36
N ALA A 49 0.53 0.37 -5.77
CA ALA A 49 0.29 -0.41 -6.95
C ALA A 49 -0.01 -1.86 -6.55
N TRP A 50 -1.13 -2.41 -7.00
CA TRP A 50 -1.44 -3.83 -6.85
C TRP A 50 -2.10 -4.34 -8.13
N ARG A 51 -2.16 -5.66 -8.29
CA ARG A 51 -2.84 -6.31 -9.41
C ARG A 51 -4.17 -6.88 -8.92
N ASP A 52 -5.23 -6.68 -9.70
CA ASP A 52 -6.50 -7.35 -9.44
C ASP A 52 -6.43 -8.85 -9.84
N ASP A 53 -5.57 -9.20 -10.81
CA ASP A 53 -5.15 -10.58 -11.11
C ASP A 53 -3.62 -10.64 -11.14
N GLU A 54 -3.02 -11.40 -10.21
CA GLU A 54 -1.56 -11.55 -10.11
C GLU A 54 -0.91 -12.04 -11.41
N ARG A 55 -1.65 -12.81 -12.23
CA ARG A 55 -1.18 -13.41 -13.49
C ARG A 55 -1.30 -12.46 -14.68
N ASP A 56 -2.06 -11.37 -14.56
CA ASP A 56 -2.21 -10.37 -15.62
C ASP A 56 -1.55 -9.03 -15.22
N PRO A 57 -0.38 -8.69 -15.79
CA PRO A 57 0.25 -7.40 -15.55
C PRO A 57 -0.61 -6.19 -15.93
N ARG A 58 -1.59 -6.34 -16.84
CA ARG A 58 -2.50 -5.25 -17.23
C ARG A 58 -3.57 -4.95 -16.18
N SER A 59 -3.76 -5.85 -15.23
CA SER A 59 -4.66 -5.64 -14.09
C SER A 59 -4.05 -4.74 -13.00
N GLU A 60 -2.84 -4.22 -13.23
CA GLU A 60 -2.18 -3.34 -12.27
C GLU A 60 -2.91 -2.00 -12.14
N ARG A 61 -3.27 -1.69 -10.89
CA ARG A 61 -3.97 -0.47 -10.51
C ARG A 61 -3.10 0.37 -9.62
N HIS A 62 -3.25 1.68 -9.76
CA HIS A 62 -2.58 2.68 -8.96
C HIS A 62 -3.61 3.49 -8.19
N GLU A 63 -3.52 3.48 -6.87
CA GLU A 63 -4.44 4.21 -6.00
C GLU A 63 -3.64 5.01 -4.97
N TRP A 64 -4.10 6.23 -4.69
CA TRP A 64 -3.58 7.03 -3.59
C TRP A 64 -4.40 6.76 -2.33
N LEU A 65 -3.69 6.46 -1.24
CA LEU A 65 -4.25 6.23 0.09
C LEU A 65 -3.55 7.13 1.11
N ARG A 66 -4.25 7.43 2.22
CA ARG A 66 -3.61 8.03 3.40
C ARG A 66 -2.50 7.11 3.91
N ALA A 67 -1.42 7.69 4.41
CA ALA A 67 -0.30 6.90 4.96
C ALA A 67 -0.75 5.97 6.11
N GLY A 68 -1.79 6.33 6.87
CA GLY A 68 -2.38 5.49 7.91
C GLY A 68 -3.06 4.20 7.41
N ASP A 69 -3.40 4.14 6.12
CA ASP A 69 -3.97 2.95 5.47
C ASP A 69 -2.89 2.04 4.85
N VAL A 70 -1.60 2.36 5.04
CA VAL A 70 -0.49 1.64 4.43
C VAL A 70 0.51 1.19 5.50
N ALA A 71 0.64 -0.12 5.66
CA ALA A 71 1.61 -0.74 6.55
C ALA A 71 2.80 -1.28 5.75
N ARG A 72 4.03 -0.96 6.18
CA ARG A 72 5.23 -1.57 5.59
C ARG A 72 5.23 -3.08 5.89
N SER A 73 5.39 -3.90 4.86
CA SER A 73 5.57 -5.35 5.07
C SER A 73 6.91 -5.58 5.77
N VAL A 74 6.89 -6.31 6.89
CA VAL A 74 8.12 -6.81 7.52
C VAL A 74 8.42 -8.20 6.99
N SER A 75 9.66 -8.42 6.55
CA SER A 75 10.15 -9.75 6.18
C SER A 75 11.05 -10.25 7.31
N TRP A 76 10.63 -11.32 7.98
CA TRP A 76 11.48 -12.08 8.88
C TRP A 76 11.80 -13.42 8.22
N LEU A 77 13.05 -13.61 7.79
CA LEU A 77 13.53 -14.92 7.33
C LEU A 77 13.71 -15.89 8.51
N VAL A 78 13.97 -15.35 9.71
CA VAL A 78 13.92 -16.03 11.01
C VAL A 78 13.31 -15.04 12.02
N PRO A 79 12.38 -15.45 12.91
CA PRO A 79 11.75 -14.55 13.87
C PRO A 79 12.77 -13.93 14.83
N PRO A 80 12.51 -12.73 15.37
CA PRO A 80 13.28 -12.23 16.50
C PRO A 80 13.08 -13.14 17.72
N GLU A 81 14.17 -13.56 18.38
CA GLU A 81 14.06 -14.15 19.71
C GLU A 81 13.48 -13.10 20.65
N ARG A 82 12.35 -13.41 21.29
CA ARG A 82 11.84 -12.60 22.40
C ARG A 82 12.68 -12.88 23.64
N THR A 83 13.88 -12.32 23.70
CA THR A 83 14.69 -12.29 24.91
C THR A 83 14.18 -11.14 25.77
N GLY A 84 13.46 -11.48 26.84
CA GLY A 84 12.75 -10.51 27.67
C GLY A 84 13.65 -9.47 28.33
N ARG A 85 13.11 -8.27 28.45
CA ARG A 85 13.14 -7.42 29.65
C ARG A 85 11.94 -6.49 29.63
#